data_AF-A0A0M8VWX5-F1
#
_entry.id   AF-A0A0M8VWX5-F1
#
_cell.length_a   1.000
_cell.length_b   1.000
_cell.length_c   1.000
_cell.angle_alpha   90.00
_cell.angle_beta   90.00
_cell.angle_gamma   90.00
#
_symmetry.space_group_name_H-M   'P 1'
#
loop_
_entity.id
_entity.type
_entity.pdbx_description
1 polymer ?
#
loop_
_entity_poly.entity_id
_entity_poly.type
_entity_poly.pdbx_seq_one_letter_code
_entity_poly.pdbx_strand_id
1 'polypeptide(L)' 'MLGVRVHIKGPAREKVGADLKKAYDKGASIRTLARGCGRSYGFVHRLLTEAGTAMRSRGGPNSGSRTAR' A
#
# COMPACT_ATOMS: atom_id res chain seq x y z
N MET A 1 -3.20 19.80 -12.87
CA MET A 1 -1.75 19.47 -12.83
C MET A 1 -1.58 17.99 -12.60
N LEU A 2 -1.38 17.19 -13.66
CA LEU A 2 -1.13 15.76 -13.52
C LEU A 2 0.38 15.54 -13.59
N GLY A 3 0.99 15.49 -12.40
CA GLY A 3 2.41 15.17 -12.23
C GLY A 3 2.71 13.78 -12.79
N VAL A 4 3.74 13.71 -13.63
CA VAL A 4 4.28 12.49 -14.21
C VAL A 4 4.37 11.38 -13.17
N ARG A 5 3.84 10.19 -13.49
CA ARG A 5 3.95 9.01 -12.63
C ARG A 5 5.43 8.62 -12.52
N VAL A 6 6.11 9.11 -11.48
CA VAL A 6 7.53 8.78 -11.27
C VAL A 6 7.68 7.29 -11.00
N HIS A 7 8.56 6.65 -11.77
CA HIS A 7 8.94 5.27 -11.58
C HIS A 7 9.91 5.21 -10.40
N ILE A 8 9.42 4.71 -9.27
CA ILE A 8 10.21 4.57 -8.06
C ILE A 8 11.02 3.26 -8.19
N LYS A 9 12.34 3.37 -8.35
CA LYS A 9 13.27 2.25 -8.52
C LYS A 9 14.24 2.14 -7.32
N GLY A 10 14.72 0.93 -7.08
CA GLY A 10 15.80 0.62 -6.13
C GLY A 10 15.63 1.26 -4.74
N PRO A 11 16.62 1.99 -4.21
CA PRO A 11 16.62 2.48 -2.82
C PRO A 11 15.50 3.50 -2.53
N ALA A 12 15.03 4.23 -3.55
CA ALA A 12 13.86 5.11 -3.39
C ALA A 12 12.59 4.29 -3.09
N ARG A 13 12.50 3.06 -3.60
CA ARG A 13 11.38 2.14 -3.37
C ARG A 13 11.33 1.69 -1.92
N GLU A 14 12.50 1.35 -1.37
CA GLU A 14 12.66 0.94 0.03
C GLU A 14 12.31 2.08 0.98
N LYS A 15 12.79 3.30 0.68
CA LYS A 15 12.48 4.48 1.50
C LYS A 15 10.98 4.77 1.54
N VAL A 16 10.30 4.75 0.38
CA VAL A 16 8.85 4.96 0.31
C VAL A 16 8.11 3.80 0.99
N GLY A 17 8.58 2.56 0.84
CA GLY A 17 8.01 1.40 1.53
C GLY A 17 8.07 1.52 3.05
N ALA A 18 9.22 1.95 3.59
CA ALA A 18 9.40 2.18 5.01
C ALA A 18 8.52 3.31 5.56
N ASP A 19 8.34 4.39 4.79
CA ASP A 19 7.46 5.51 5.16
C ASP A 19 5.99 5.08 5.19
N LEU A 20 5.55 4.37 4.14
CA LEU A 20 4.20 3.79 4.08
C LEU A 20 3.95 2.80 5.22
N LYS A 21 4.95 1.98 5.56
CA LYS A 21 4.88 1.05 6.70
C LYS A 21 4.65 1.80 8.00
N LYS A 22 5.43 2.85 8.29
CA LYS A 22 5.22 3.69 9.49
C LYS A 22 3.82 4.27 9.56
N ALA A 23 3.29 4.77 8.45
CA ALA A 23 1.94 5.32 8.40
C ALA A 23 0.86 4.24 8.55
N TYR A 24 1.08 3.05 7.98
CA TYR A 24 0.20 1.89 8.15
C TYR A 24 0.19 1.37 9.60
N ASP A 25 1.35 1.28 10.24
CA ASP A 25 1.51 0.88 11.65
C ASP A 25 0.71 1.81 12.58
N LYS A 26 0.75 3.13 12.32
CA LYS A 26 -0.06 4.16 13.00
C LYS A 26 -1.58 4.01 12.81
N GLY A 27 -2.04 3.06 11.98
CA GLY A 27 -3.45 2.76 11.77
C GLY A 27 -4.03 3.30 10.47
N ALA A 28 -3.23 3.90 9.59
CA ALA A 28 -3.72 4.33 8.28
C ALA A 28 -4.08 3.11 7.42
N SER A 29 -5.23 3.17 6.75
CA SER A 29 -5.61 2.14 5.78
C SER A 29 -4.79 2.27 4.48
N ILE A 30 -4.60 1.16 3.77
CA ILE A 30 -3.92 1.15 2.45
C ILE A 30 -4.63 2.10 1.46
N ARG A 31 -5.96 2.25 1.56
CA ARG A 31 -6.73 3.20 0.73
C ARG A 31 -6.38 4.65 1.07
N THR A 32 -6.26 4.99 2.35
CA THR A 32 -5.87 6.33 2.80
C THR A 32 -4.47 6.67 2.29
N LEU A 33 -3.52 5.75 2.43
CA LEU A 33 -2.16 5.89 1.95
C LEU A 33 -2.11 6.08 0.43
N ALA A 34 -2.87 5.27 -0.32
CA ALA A 34 -2.99 5.39 -1.77
C ALA A 34 -3.51 6.76 -2.22
N ARG A 35 -4.56 7.27 -1.56
CA ARG A 35 -5.10 8.61 -1.84
C ARG A 35 -4.10 9.72 -1.49
N GLY A 36 -3.45 9.63 -0.33
CA GLY A 36 -2.46 10.62 0.12
C GLY A 36 -1.24 10.70 -0.79
N CYS A 37 -0.77 9.57 -1.33
CA CYS A 37 0.36 9.53 -2.24
C CYS A 37 -0.02 9.69 -3.73
N GLY A 38 -1.31 9.80 -4.06
CA GLY A 38 -1.79 9.78 -5.45
C GLY A 38 -1.42 8.50 -6.21
N ARG A 39 -1.33 7.36 -5.50
CA ARG A 39 -0.94 6.05 -6.04
C ARG A 39 -2.08 5.07 -5.99
N SER A 40 -1.99 4.01 -6.79
CA SER A 40 -2.97 2.94 -6.74
C SER A 40 -2.84 2.10 -5.48
N TYR A 41 -3.96 1.55 -5.02
CA TYR A 41 -3.99 0.58 -3.92
C TYR A 41 -2.98 -0.56 -4.14
N GLY A 42 -2.95 -1.16 -5.34
CA GLY A 42 -2.04 -2.26 -5.66
C GLY A 42 -0.56 -1.86 -5.57
N PHE A 43 -0.23 -0.61 -5.92
CA PHE A 43 1.14 -0.11 -5.78
C PHE A 43 1.55 0.01 -4.31
N VAL A 44 0.70 0.62 -3.48
CA VAL A 44 0.93 0.75 -2.04
C VAL A 44 0.97 -0.62 -1.35
N HIS A 45 0.04 -1.51 -1.69
CA HIS A 45 0.01 -2.88 -1.16
C HIS A 45 1.30 -3.62 -1.49
N ARG A 46 1.76 -3.57 -2.74
CA ARG A 46 3.01 -4.20 -3.16
C ARG A 46 4.21 -3.64 -2.39
N LEU A 47 4.27 -2.31 -2.20
CA LEU A 47 5.34 -1.68 -1.44
C LEU A 47 5.35 -2.08 0.04
N LEU A 48 4.17 -2.20 0.66
CA LEU A 48 4.03 -2.66 2.04
C LEU A 48 4.47 -4.12 2.18
N THR A 49 4.11 -4.98 1.23
CA THR A 49 4.56 -6.37 1.18
C THR A 49 6.08 -6.48 0.98
N GLU A 50 6.64 -5.73 0.02
CA GLU A 50 8.10 -5.68 -0.20
C GLU A 50 8.85 -5.14 1.02
N ALA A 51 8.27 -4.21 1.77
CA ALA A 51 8.82 -3.68 3.03
C ALA A 51 8.61 -4.63 4.24
N GLY A 52 8.08 -5.84 4.03
CA GLY A 52 7.83 -6.81 5.10
C GLY A 52 6.82 -6.32 6.13
N THR A 53 5.79 -5.59 5.69
CA THR A 53 4.71 -5.15 6.57
C THR A 53 3.76 -6.31 6.85
N ALA A 54 3.50 -6.59 8.14
CA ALA A 54 2.47 -7.54 8.54
C ALA A 54 1.09 -6.97 8.19
N MET A 55 0.46 -7.51 7.14
CA MET A 55 -0.87 -7.08 6.71
C MET A 55 -1.86 -7.40 7.83
N ARG A 56 -2.48 -6.37 8.40
CA ARG A 56 -3.61 -6.53 9.30
C ARG A 56 -4.67 -7.33 8.55
N SER A 57 -5.12 -8.44 9.15
CA SER A 57 -6.20 -9.22 8.58
C SER A 57 -7.38 -8.28 8.32
N ARG A 58 -8.05 -8.44 7.18
CA ARG A 58 -9.30 -7.75 6.91
C ARG A 58 -10.36 -8.35 7.85
N GLY A 59 -10.31 -7.97 9.12
CA GLY A 59 -11.21 -8.46 10.15
C GLY A 59 -12.63 -8.00 9.87
N GLY A 60 -13.40 -8.87 9.24
CA GLY A 60 -14.84 -8.77 9.13
C GLY A 60 -15.42 -9.98 8.39
N PRO A 61 -16.53 -10.59 8.86
CA PRO A 61 -17.15 -11.79 8.27
C PRO A 61 -17.65 -11.66 6.81
N ASN A 62 -17.27 -10.59 6.10
CA ASN A 62 -17.65 -10.28 4.72
C ASN A 62 -16.45 -10.19 3.77
N SER A 63 -15.31 -10.83 4.07
CA SER A 63 -14.25 -10.98 3.07
C SER A 63 -14.66 -12.04 2.05
N GLY A 64 -15.58 -11.66 1.15
CA GLY A 64 -16.02 -12.50 0.04
C GLY A 64 -14.83 -13.00 -0.75
N SER A 65 -14.61 -14.30 -0.70
CA SER A 65 -13.88 -15.06 -1.69
C SER A 65 -14.54 -14.82 -3.06
N ARG A 66 -14.09 -13.78 -3.77
CA ARG A 66 -14.34 -13.66 -5.20
C ARG A 66 -13.07 -14.06 -5.95
N THR A 67 -12.66 -15.30 -5.75
CA THR A 67 -12.08 -16.10 -6.82
C THR A 67 -13.08 -17.20 -7.11
N ALA A 68 -14.14 -16.80 -7.81
CA ALA A 68 -14.96 -17.72 -8.58
C ALA A 68 -14.55 -17.46 -10.03
N ARG A 69 -13.55 -18.22 -10.49
CA ARG A 69 -13.35 -18.53 -11.90
C ARG A 69 -12.68 -19.89 -12.01
#